data_AF-A0A959VKY4-F1
#
_entry.id   AF-A0A959VKY4-F1
#
_cell.length_a   1.000
_cell.length_b   1.000
_cell.length_c   1.000
_cell.angle_alpha   90.00
_cell.angle_beta   90.00
_cell.angle_gamma   90.00
#
_symmetry.space_group_name_H-M   'P 1'
#
loop_
_entity.id
_entity.type
_entity.pdbx_description
1 polymer ?
#
loop_
_entity_poly.entity_id
_entity_poly.type
_entity_poly.pdbx_seq_one_letter_code
_entity_poly.pdbx_strand_id
1 'polypeptide(L)'
;KPWFLRDQTPPLTRSEITQLTAENQKGIEALRSVDDGVKWIVDALRESGKLNDTYIIFTSDNGFFLGQHRFSRGKLLPYEPAIRVPMVIRGPGIKPGSTSRELVANQDIAPTVLRLTGARAARRMDGRAMVRFWKKPGKRTRRPILLSSYQSATRLIPGDYPDEPLVPETKSGGARPSAKAKSQNHIGIRLGPYKYVEYERGARELYMLTRDPGELHNRIRDPRFLKVKRYMNRELDRLRACRAAECRAEADRWPQPAPNR
;
A
#
# COMPACT_ATOMS: atom_id res chain seq x y z
N LYS A 1 -17.28 -10.07 -2.18
CA LYS A 1 -16.66 -9.53 -0.93
C LYS A 1 -16.70 -10.59 0.16
N PRO A 2 -15.82 -10.56 1.18
CA PRO A 2 -15.81 -11.48 2.31
C PRO A 2 -17.05 -11.31 3.16
N TRP A 3 -17.36 -12.31 3.99
CA TRP A 3 -18.53 -12.33 4.87
C TRP A 3 -18.58 -11.08 5.77
N PHE A 4 -17.47 -10.72 6.41
CA PHE A 4 -17.46 -9.60 7.37
C PHE A 4 -17.75 -8.24 6.74
N LEU A 5 -17.54 -8.07 5.43
CA LEU A 5 -18.01 -6.86 4.73
C LEU A 5 -19.45 -7.03 4.28
N ARG A 6 -19.80 -8.13 3.62
CA ARG A 6 -21.18 -8.34 3.13
C ARG A 6 -22.23 -8.27 4.24
N ASP A 7 -21.89 -8.80 5.40
CA ASP A 7 -22.83 -9.03 6.50
C ASP A 7 -22.83 -7.85 7.50
N GLN A 8 -21.75 -7.06 7.56
CA GLN A 8 -21.59 -5.97 8.55
C GLN A 8 -21.58 -4.56 7.91
N THR A 9 -21.52 -4.46 6.57
CA THR A 9 -21.60 -3.16 5.87
C THR A 9 -22.87 -3.04 5.03
N PRO A 10 -24.00 -2.62 5.65
CA PRO A 10 -25.19 -2.28 4.88
C PRO A 10 -24.90 -1.12 3.91
N PRO A 11 -25.74 -0.91 2.88
CA PRO A 11 -25.64 0.28 2.03
C PRO A 11 -25.60 1.56 2.87
N LEU A 12 -24.76 2.51 2.47
CA LEU A 12 -24.67 3.80 3.14
C LEU A 12 -25.98 4.57 2.93
N THR A 13 -26.46 5.21 3.99
CA THR A 13 -27.59 6.13 3.94
C THR A 13 -27.22 7.41 3.20
N ARG A 14 -28.23 8.16 2.72
CA ARG A 14 -27.99 9.47 2.09
C ARG A 14 -27.23 10.43 3.01
N SER A 15 -27.56 10.44 4.30
CA SER A 15 -26.87 11.27 5.30
C SER A 15 -25.40 10.90 5.44
N GLU A 16 -25.08 9.60 5.54
CA GLU A 16 -23.68 9.12 5.59
C GLU A 16 -22.91 9.52 4.31
N ILE A 17 -23.53 9.40 3.14
CA ILE A 17 -22.91 9.81 1.86
C ILE A 17 -22.64 11.33 1.86
N THR A 18 -23.61 12.15 2.26
CA THR A 18 -23.41 13.61 2.36
C THR A 18 -22.27 13.96 3.31
N GLN A 19 -22.19 13.31 4.48
CA GLN A 19 -21.12 13.56 5.44
C GLN A 19 -19.75 13.17 4.88
N LEU A 20 -19.63 11.98 4.28
CA LEU A 20 -18.38 11.52 3.67
C LEU A 20 -17.95 12.42 2.50
N THR A 21 -18.91 12.96 1.76
CA THR A 21 -18.64 13.90 0.65
C THR A 21 -18.10 15.22 1.19
N ALA A 22 -18.72 15.77 2.24
CA ALA A 22 -18.25 16.97 2.90
C ALA A 22 -16.85 16.79 3.51
N GLU A 23 -16.55 15.61 4.06
CA GLU A 23 -15.22 15.30 4.59
C GLU A 23 -14.16 15.13 3.51
N ASN A 24 -14.52 14.49 2.40
CA ASN A 24 -13.63 14.41 1.25
C ASN A 24 -13.30 15.82 0.73
N GLN A 25 -14.31 16.69 0.66
CA GLN A 25 -14.14 18.10 0.26
C GLN A 25 -13.17 18.84 1.20
N LYS A 26 -13.38 18.73 2.52
CA LYS A 26 -12.47 19.31 3.52
C LYS A 26 -11.05 18.77 3.42
N GLY A 27 -10.90 17.48 3.13
CA GLY A 27 -9.59 16.86 2.90
C GLY A 27 -8.87 17.42 1.68
N ILE A 28 -9.59 17.66 0.59
CA ILE A 28 -9.06 18.31 -0.62
C ILE A 28 -8.70 19.78 -0.34
N GLU A 29 -9.50 20.49 0.45
CA GLU A 29 -9.20 21.86 0.88
C GLU A 29 -7.93 21.92 1.73
N ALA A 30 -7.79 21.02 2.71
CA ALA A 30 -6.57 20.90 3.51
C ALA A 30 -5.33 20.55 2.66
N LEU A 31 -5.51 19.79 1.57
CA LEU A 31 -4.43 19.47 0.65
C LEU A 31 -3.84 20.72 -0.04
N ARG A 32 -4.63 21.81 -0.19
CA ARG A 32 -4.09 23.08 -0.71
C ARG A 32 -3.01 23.65 0.19
N SER A 33 -3.22 23.66 1.51
CA SER A 33 -2.21 24.13 2.46
C SER A 33 -0.96 23.25 2.46
N VAL A 34 -1.11 21.95 2.20
CA VAL A 34 0.05 21.04 2.02
C VAL A 34 0.82 21.40 0.74
N ASP A 35 0.12 21.69 -0.35
CA ASP A 35 0.73 22.11 -1.62
C ASP A 35 1.49 23.44 -1.48
N ASP A 36 0.92 24.42 -0.78
CA ASP A 36 1.60 25.68 -0.44
C ASP A 36 2.88 25.42 0.38
N GLY A 37 2.84 24.49 1.34
CA GLY A 37 4.02 24.07 2.10
C GLY A 37 5.09 23.41 1.23
N VAL A 38 4.71 22.57 0.26
CA VAL A 38 5.64 22.00 -0.71
C VAL A 38 6.26 23.09 -1.57
N LYS A 39 5.47 24.07 -2.03
CA LYS A 39 5.96 25.23 -2.78
C LYS A 39 7.02 25.99 -1.97
N TRP A 40 6.77 26.27 -0.70
CA TRP A 40 7.74 26.97 0.17
C TRP A 40 9.07 26.21 0.28
N ILE A 41 9.03 24.88 0.48
CA ILE A 41 10.25 24.06 0.53
C ILE A 41 11.01 24.13 -0.80
N VAL A 42 10.30 24.00 -1.92
CA VAL A 42 10.89 24.03 -3.27
C VAL A 42 11.50 25.41 -3.57
N ASP A 43 10.83 26.49 -3.21
CA ASP A 43 11.31 27.86 -3.42
C ASP A 43 12.53 28.15 -2.55
N ALA A 44 12.53 27.79 -1.27
CA ALA A 44 13.70 27.94 -0.39
C ALA A 44 14.92 27.17 -0.91
N LEU A 45 14.72 25.96 -1.45
CA LEU A 45 15.78 25.21 -2.12
C LEU A 45 16.26 25.91 -3.40
N ARG A 46 15.36 26.57 -4.14
CA ARG A 46 15.71 27.30 -5.36
C ARG A 46 16.54 28.54 -5.04
N GLU A 47 16.08 29.36 -4.09
CA GLU A 47 16.72 30.59 -3.64
C GLU A 47 18.11 30.34 -3.05
N SER A 48 18.27 29.23 -2.32
CA SER A 48 19.59 28.81 -1.81
C SER A 48 20.50 28.15 -2.85
N GLY A 49 20.05 28.00 -4.11
CA GLY A 49 20.80 27.35 -5.19
C GLY A 49 20.93 25.82 -5.06
N LYS A 50 20.31 25.20 -4.04
CA LYS A 50 20.45 23.76 -3.72
C LYS A 50 19.45 22.87 -4.45
N LEU A 51 18.42 23.45 -5.07
CA LEU A 51 17.33 22.70 -5.68
C LEU A 51 17.82 21.70 -6.75
N ASN A 52 18.84 22.05 -7.54
CA ASN A 52 19.35 21.16 -8.59
C ASN A 52 20.15 19.96 -8.07
N ASP A 53 20.59 20.00 -6.81
CA ASP A 53 21.32 18.90 -6.14
C ASP A 53 20.44 18.21 -5.07
N THR A 54 19.14 18.51 -5.03
CA THR A 54 18.22 17.96 -4.04
C THR A 54 17.23 16.98 -4.67
N TYR A 55 17.15 15.78 -4.09
CA TYR A 55 16.04 14.86 -4.34
C TYR A 55 14.87 15.16 -3.40
N ILE A 56 13.67 15.33 -3.97
CA ILE A 56 12.42 15.51 -3.24
C ILE A 56 11.56 14.27 -3.51
N ILE A 57 11.13 13.58 -2.46
CA ILE A 57 10.24 12.41 -2.52
C ILE A 57 8.94 12.79 -1.82
N PHE A 58 7.84 12.85 -2.58
CA PHE A 58 6.51 13.10 -2.06
C PHE A 58 5.69 11.81 -2.09
N THR A 59 5.15 11.42 -0.93
CA THR A 59 4.38 10.18 -0.75
C THR A 59 3.46 10.28 0.45
N SER A 60 2.79 9.18 0.80
CA SER A 60 1.95 9.05 1.99
C SER A 60 2.21 7.70 2.66
N ASP A 61 1.97 7.60 3.97
CA ASP A 61 2.08 6.37 4.74
C ASP A 61 1.05 5.32 4.29
N ASN A 62 -0.18 5.77 4.02
CA ASN A 62 -1.30 4.96 3.55
C ASN A 62 -2.38 5.84 2.91
N GLY A 63 -3.29 5.20 2.16
CA GLY A 63 -4.53 5.83 1.73
C GLY A 63 -5.60 5.81 2.83
N PHE A 64 -6.84 6.13 2.45
CA PHE A 64 -7.97 6.21 3.38
C PHE A 64 -9.28 5.84 2.69
N PHE A 65 -10.15 5.13 3.40
CA PHE A 65 -11.52 4.89 2.96
C PHE A 65 -12.41 6.10 3.27
N LEU A 66 -13.24 6.47 2.30
CA LEU A 66 -14.31 7.45 2.41
C LEU A 66 -15.58 6.86 1.76
N GLY A 67 -16.06 5.75 2.33
CA GLY A 67 -17.27 5.06 1.89
C GLY A 67 -17.08 3.96 0.83
N GLN A 68 -15.90 3.81 0.23
CA GLN A 68 -15.66 2.74 -0.73
C GLN A 68 -15.89 1.37 -0.09
N HIS A 69 -16.44 0.43 -0.86
CA HIS A 69 -16.89 -0.89 -0.38
C HIS A 69 -17.89 -0.84 0.79
N ARG A 70 -18.63 0.27 0.95
CA ARG A 70 -19.51 0.53 2.10
C ARG A 70 -18.76 0.62 3.43
N PHE A 71 -17.44 0.76 3.36
CA PHE A 71 -16.59 0.98 4.51
C PHE A 71 -16.49 2.48 4.74
N SER A 72 -17.24 2.99 5.72
CA SER A 72 -17.42 4.42 5.95
C SER A 72 -16.08 5.15 6.07
N ARG A 73 -15.19 4.73 6.99
CA ARG A 73 -13.82 5.28 7.13
C ARG A 73 -12.84 4.30 7.73
N GLY A 74 -11.56 4.51 7.43
CA GLY A 74 -10.43 3.81 8.03
C GLY A 74 -9.34 3.50 7.02
N LYS A 75 -8.41 2.61 7.37
CA LYS A 75 -7.24 2.27 6.53
C LYS A 75 -6.73 0.84 6.66
N LEU A 76 -7.46 -0.03 7.38
CA LEU A 76 -6.95 -1.32 7.86
C LEU A 76 -7.35 -2.52 6.99
N LEU A 77 -7.90 -2.27 5.80
CA LEU A 77 -8.23 -3.29 4.80
C LEU A 77 -7.40 -3.09 3.52
N PRO A 78 -6.93 -4.15 2.86
CA PRO A 78 -5.96 -4.08 1.77
C PRO A 78 -6.60 -3.73 0.40
N TYR A 79 -7.55 -2.80 0.37
CA TYR A 79 -8.14 -2.31 -0.86
C TYR A 79 -7.39 -1.07 -1.38
N GLU A 80 -7.46 -0.84 -2.69
CA GLU A 80 -6.75 0.24 -3.39
C GLU A 80 -6.89 1.60 -2.67
N PRO A 81 -8.07 2.03 -2.17
CA PRO A 81 -8.20 3.30 -1.46
C PRO A 81 -7.29 3.45 -0.24
N ALA A 82 -6.92 2.35 0.42
CA ALA A 82 -6.10 2.36 1.63
C ALA A 82 -4.61 2.06 1.39
N ILE A 83 -4.26 1.36 0.30
CA ILE A 83 -2.88 0.92 0.06
C ILE A 83 -2.19 1.63 -1.11
N ARG A 84 -2.94 2.28 -2.01
CA ARG A 84 -2.39 2.97 -3.16
C ARG A 84 -2.16 4.44 -2.82
N VAL A 85 -0.89 4.79 -2.62
CA VAL A 85 -0.44 6.14 -2.27
C VAL A 85 0.32 6.81 -3.43
N PRO A 86 0.42 8.15 -3.45
CA PRO A 86 1.32 8.84 -4.38
C PRO A 86 2.78 8.43 -4.15
N MET A 87 3.57 8.41 -5.22
CA MET A 87 5.03 8.28 -5.17
C MET A 87 5.61 9.16 -6.28
N VAL A 88 5.91 10.40 -5.94
CA VAL A 88 6.44 11.41 -6.87
C VAL A 88 7.86 11.75 -6.44
N ILE A 89 8.80 11.71 -7.39
CA ILE A 89 10.22 11.94 -7.11
C ILE A 89 10.78 12.94 -8.12
N ARG A 90 11.41 13.99 -7.60
CA ARG A 90 12.13 15.02 -8.35
C ARG A 90 13.59 15.01 -7.92
N GLY A 91 14.53 15.14 -8.84
CA GLY A 91 15.94 15.35 -8.51
C GLY A 91 16.87 15.13 -9.69
N PRO A 92 18.20 15.20 -9.47
CA PRO A 92 19.20 14.98 -10.50
C PRO A 92 18.97 13.68 -11.30
N GLY A 93 19.15 13.74 -12.62
CA GLY A 93 19.09 12.56 -13.50
C GLY A 93 17.69 11.94 -13.69
N ILE A 94 16.63 12.55 -13.16
CA ILE A 94 15.24 12.14 -13.42
C ILE A 94 14.67 13.00 -14.54
N LYS A 95 14.21 12.37 -15.63
CA LYS A 95 13.57 13.09 -16.74
C LYS A 95 12.24 13.72 -16.26
N PRO A 96 12.05 15.04 -16.37
CA PRO A 96 10.78 15.70 -16.04
C PRO A 96 9.60 15.11 -16.81
N GLY A 97 8.44 15.01 -16.16
CA GLY A 97 7.21 14.47 -16.76
C GLY A 97 7.24 12.96 -17.07
N SER A 98 8.31 12.24 -16.73
CA SER A 98 8.36 10.79 -16.93
C SER A 98 7.48 10.05 -15.93
N THR A 99 6.86 8.96 -16.37
CA THR A 99 5.99 8.10 -15.54
C THR A 99 6.40 6.64 -15.66
N SER A 100 6.56 5.97 -14.52
CA SER A 100 6.71 4.51 -14.45
C SER A 100 5.41 3.88 -13.93
N ARG A 101 5.02 2.72 -14.49
CA ARG A 101 3.94 1.88 -13.95
C ARG A 101 4.48 0.61 -13.29
N GLU A 102 5.74 0.63 -12.90
CA GLU A 102 6.31 -0.45 -12.11
C GLU A 102 5.69 -0.49 -10.71
N LEU A 103 5.50 -1.68 -10.16
CA LEU A 103 5.09 -1.85 -8.77
C LEU A 103 6.24 -1.47 -7.82
N VAL A 104 5.97 -0.48 -6.98
CA VAL A 104 6.83 0.01 -5.90
C VAL A 104 6.02 0.09 -4.60
N ALA A 105 6.72 0.12 -3.46
CA ALA A 105 6.11 0.25 -2.14
C ALA A 105 6.96 1.15 -1.23
N ASN A 106 6.40 1.63 -0.11
CA ASN A 106 7.11 2.53 0.81
C ASN A 106 8.44 1.95 1.32
N GLN A 107 8.55 0.62 1.45
CA GLN A 107 9.80 -0.07 1.78
C GLN A 107 10.94 0.16 0.78
N ASP A 108 10.64 0.64 -0.44
CA ASP A 108 11.63 0.95 -1.47
C ASP A 108 12.29 2.33 -1.29
N ILE A 109 11.75 3.19 -0.40
CA ILE A 109 12.29 4.53 -0.14
C ILE A 109 13.69 4.43 0.47
N ALA A 110 13.85 3.70 1.57
CA ALA A 110 15.14 3.55 2.26
C ALA A 110 16.28 3.04 1.34
N PRO A 111 16.13 1.93 0.60
CA PRO A 111 17.19 1.49 -0.33
C PRO A 111 17.39 2.44 -1.52
N THR A 112 16.40 3.26 -1.87
CA THR A 112 16.57 4.32 -2.86
C THR A 112 17.46 5.43 -2.30
N VAL A 113 17.17 5.95 -1.11
CA VAL A 113 17.99 6.98 -0.44
C VAL A 113 19.43 6.50 -0.28
N LEU A 114 19.65 5.29 0.24
CA LEU A 114 20.99 4.71 0.38
C LEU A 114 21.73 4.62 -0.96
N ARG A 115 21.01 4.30 -2.05
CA ARG A 115 21.60 4.28 -3.39
C ARG A 115 21.99 5.67 -3.87
N LEU A 116 21.22 6.71 -3.51
CA LEU A 116 21.50 8.09 -3.92
C LEU A 116 22.65 8.71 -3.15
N THR A 117 22.77 8.43 -1.85
CA THR A 117 23.80 9.01 -0.99
C THR A 117 25.10 8.22 -0.99
N GLY A 118 25.10 7.00 -1.54
CA GLY A 118 26.25 6.08 -1.44
C GLY A 118 26.44 5.49 -0.04
N ALA A 119 25.55 5.78 0.90
CA ALA A 119 25.62 5.26 2.26
C ALA A 119 25.41 3.74 2.32
N ARG A 120 25.99 3.11 3.33
CA ARG A 120 25.86 1.67 3.57
C ARG A 120 24.62 1.37 4.40
N ALA A 121 23.91 0.30 4.03
CA ALA A 121 22.75 -0.15 4.79
C ALA A 121 23.19 -0.75 6.14
N ALA A 122 22.65 -0.26 7.24
CA ALA A 122 22.89 -0.83 8.57
C ALA A 122 22.17 -2.17 8.79
N ARG A 123 21.20 -2.52 7.92
CA ARG A 123 20.42 -3.76 8.01
C ARG A 123 20.08 -4.29 6.62
N ARG A 124 19.79 -5.59 6.54
CA ARG A 124 19.22 -6.20 5.33
C ARG A 124 17.81 -5.62 5.10
N MET A 125 17.47 -5.31 3.85
CA MET A 125 16.18 -4.70 3.49
C MET A 125 15.47 -5.50 2.40
N ASP A 126 14.16 -5.61 2.52
CA ASP A 126 13.29 -6.26 1.51
C ASP A 126 12.95 -5.34 0.34
N GLY A 127 13.06 -4.03 0.54
CA GLY A 127 12.89 -3.03 -0.51
C GLY A 127 14.02 -3.04 -1.54
N ARG A 128 13.75 -2.44 -2.70
CA ARG A 128 14.75 -2.25 -3.78
C ARG A 128 14.78 -0.81 -4.25
N ALA A 129 15.97 -0.31 -4.61
CA ALA A 129 16.12 1.04 -5.11
C ALA A 129 15.30 1.28 -6.40
N MET A 130 14.59 2.40 -6.45
CA MET A 130 13.72 2.78 -7.56
C MET A 130 14.47 3.40 -8.74
N VAL A 131 15.72 3.82 -8.55
CA VAL A 131 16.57 4.58 -9.51
C VAL A 131 16.56 3.99 -10.93
N ARG A 132 16.55 2.66 -11.05
CA ARG A 132 16.53 1.97 -12.36
C ARG A 132 15.26 2.24 -13.18
N PHE A 133 14.16 2.58 -12.53
CA PHE A 133 12.89 2.91 -13.18
C PHE A 133 12.81 4.39 -13.58
N TRP A 134 13.68 5.26 -13.05
CA TRP A 134 13.79 6.65 -13.52
C TRP A 134 14.54 6.71 -14.85
N LYS A 135 15.62 5.93 -14.99
CA LYS A 135 16.39 5.82 -16.24
C LYS A 135 15.63 5.05 -17.34
N LYS A 136 14.79 4.09 -16.95
CA LYS A 136 13.96 3.30 -17.87
C LYS A 136 12.50 3.25 -17.37
N PRO A 137 11.72 4.34 -17.52
CA PRO A 137 10.33 4.41 -17.03
C PRO A 137 9.40 3.34 -17.60
N GLY A 138 9.69 2.87 -18.82
CA GLY A 138 8.98 1.76 -19.47
C GLY A 138 9.28 0.36 -18.90
N LYS A 139 10.35 0.20 -18.11
CA LYS A 139 10.71 -1.11 -17.57
C LYS A 139 9.60 -1.63 -16.65
N ARG A 140 9.28 -2.91 -16.81
CA ARG A 140 8.36 -3.65 -15.93
C ARG A 140 9.07 -4.89 -15.39
N THR A 141 8.77 -5.26 -14.14
CA THR A 141 9.26 -6.49 -13.52
C THR A 141 8.10 -7.36 -13.07
N ARG A 142 8.40 -8.60 -12.68
CA ARG A 142 7.42 -9.50 -12.06
C ARG A 142 7.53 -9.50 -10.54
N ARG A 143 7.88 -8.35 -9.95
CA ARG A 143 7.97 -8.24 -8.48
C ARG A 143 6.61 -8.44 -7.83
N PRO A 144 6.51 -9.32 -6.83
CA PRO A 144 5.38 -9.35 -5.93
C PRO A 144 5.60 -8.38 -4.74
N ILE A 145 4.52 -7.77 -4.26
CA ILE A 145 4.50 -6.94 -3.05
C ILE A 145 3.62 -7.63 -2.02
N LEU A 146 4.16 -7.85 -0.82
CA LEU A 146 3.40 -8.35 0.32
C LEU A 146 2.54 -7.23 0.88
N LEU A 147 1.28 -7.55 1.16
CA LEU A 147 0.33 -6.69 1.86
C LEU A 147 0.04 -7.36 3.20
N SER A 148 0.17 -6.64 4.32
CA SER A 148 -0.10 -7.23 5.63
C SER A 148 -0.60 -6.20 6.62
N SER A 149 -1.51 -6.63 7.49
CA SER A 149 -1.89 -5.89 8.69
C SER A 149 -2.12 -6.86 9.84
N TYR A 150 -1.54 -6.53 10.98
CA TYR A 150 -1.73 -7.22 12.25
C TYR A 150 -2.19 -6.17 13.27
N GLN A 151 -3.48 -6.15 13.61
CA GLN A 151 -4.05 -5.34 14.68
C GLN A 151 -3.83 -5.97 16.06
N SER A 152 -3.59 -7.28 16.12
CA SER A 152 -3.39 -8.01 17.38
C SER A 152 -1.98 -8.59 17.47
N ALA A 153 -1.01 -7.73 17.77
CA ALA A 153 -0.06 -8.08 18.82
C ALA A 153 -0.30 -7.04 19.90
N THR A 154 -0.49 -7.46 21.15
CA THR A 154 -0.29 -6.58 22.30
C THR A 154 1.05 -5.90 22.07
N ARG A 155 1.03 -4.62 21.72
CA ARG A 155 2.26 -3.92 21.37
C ARG A 155 3.01 -3.78 22.69
N LEU A 156 4.10 -4.50 22.83
CA LEU A 156 5.02 -4.28 23.93
C LEU A 156 5.82 -3.02 23.57
N ILE A 157 5.54 -1.92 24.26
CA ILE A 157 6.28 -0.67 24.09
C ILE A 157 7.45 -0.66 25.08
N PRO A 158 8.64 -0.20 24.67
CA PRO A 158 9.68 0.17 25.63
C PRO A 158 9.09 1.16 26.62
N GLY A 159 9.43 1.01 27.90
CA GLY A 159 9.15 2.07 28.87
C GLY A 159 9.89 3.35 28.48
N ASP A 160 9.58 4.46 29.17
CA ASP A 160 10.16 5.77 28.84
C ASP A 160 11.69 5.80 29.08
N TYR A 161 12.23 4.77 29.74
CA TYR A 161 13.65 4.58 30.02
C TYR A 161 14.21 3.23 29.54
N PRO A 162 15.52 3.15 29.22
CA PRO A 162 16.15 1.97 28.60
C PRO A 162 16.05 0.66 29.42
N ASP A 163 15.88 0.77 30.74
CA ASP A 163 15.89 -0.36 31.67
C ASP A 163 14.49 -0.76 32.17
N GLU A 164 13.43 -0.13 31.67
CA GLU A 164 12.07 -0.48 32.04
C GLU A 164 11.55 -1.72 31.29
N PRO A 165 10.82 -2.62 31.97
CA PRO A 165 10.24 -3.78 31.33
C PRO A 165 9.23 -3.37 30.26
N LEU A 166 9.20 -4.14 29.17
CA LEU A 166 8.23 -3.98 28.11
C LEU A 166 6.79 -4.01 28.65
N VAL A 167 6.06 -2.91 28.50
CA VAL A 167 4.68 -2.79 28.99
C VAL A 167 3.68 -3.06 27.86
N PRO A 168 2.58 -3.79 28.13
CA PRO A 168 1.47 -3.93 27.19
C PRO A 168 0.90 -2.55 26.83
N GLU A 169 0.85 -2.20 25.54
CA GLU A 169 0.19 -0.98 25.07
C GLU A 169 -1.32 -1.09 25.32
N THR A 170 -1.77 -0.65 26.50
CA THR A 170 -3.19 -0.52 26.85
C THR A 170 -3.75 0.78 26.25
N LYS A 171 -3.78 0.89 24.92
CA LYS A 171 -4.46 2.04 24.30
C LYS A 171 -5.92 1.75 24.02
N SER A 172 -6.75 2.16 24.98
CA SER A 172 -8.15 2.58 24.81
C SER A 172 -8.28 3.90 24.00
N GLY A 173 -7.38 4.16 23.05
CA GLY A 173 -7.29 5.43 22.29
C GLY A 173 -6.91 5.29 20.82
N GLY A 174 -6.84 4.08 20.25
CA GLY A 174 -6.69 3.91 18.81
C GLY A 174 -7.91 4.46 18.08
N ALA A 175 -7.70 5.14 16.96
CA ALA A 175 -8.76 5.63 16.08
C ALA A 175 -9.90 4.60 16.02
N ARG A 176 -11.03 4.90 16.69
CA ARG A 176 -12.19 4.02 16.65
C ARG A 176 -12.54 3.90 15.17
N PRO A 177 -12.53 2.69 14.57
CA PRO A 177 -13.07 2.57 13.24
C PRO A 177 -14.50 3.05 13.33
N SER A 178 -14.81 4.19 12.72
CA SER A 178 -16.20 4.55 12.42
C SER A 178 -16.80 3.57 11.40
N ALA A 179 -16.01 2.59 10.95
CA ALA A 179 -16.46 1.43 10.23
C ALA A 179 -17.27 0.49 11.14
N LYS A 180 -18.54 0.31 10.76
CA LYS A 180 -19.43 -0.71 11.33
C LYS A 180 -18.85 -2.13 11.25
N ALA A 181 -17.90 -2.38 10.34
CA ALA A 181 -17.15 -3.64 10.25
C ALA A 181 -15.77 -3.52 10.92
N LYS A 182 -15.47 -4.42 11.86
CA LYS A 182 -14.11 -4.54 12.43
C LYS A 182 -13.15 -5.05 11.35
N SER A 183 -12.06 -4.33 11.14
CA SER A 183 -11.01 -4.74 10.19
C SER A 183 -10.31 -6.01 10.71
N GLN A 184 -10.11 -6.99 9.84
CA GLN A 184 -9.51 -8.28 10.18
C GLN A 184 -8.01 -8.25 9.88
N ASN A 185 -7.22 -8.97 10.70
CA ASN A 185 -5.85 -9.30 10.35
C ASN A 185 -5.83 -9.98 8.98
N HIS A 186 -4.86 -9.58 8.15
CA HIS A 186 -4.78 -10.09 6.79
C HIS A 186 -3.35 -10.13 6.29
N ILE A 187 -3.17 -11.00 5.31
CA ILE A 187 -1.96 -11.10 4.53
C ILE A 187 -2.32 -11.34 3.08
N GLY A 188 -1.63 -10.68 2.17
CA GLY A 188 -1.95 -10.69 0.76
C GLY A 188 -0.75 -10.36 -0.10
N ILE A 189 -0.97 -10.44 -1.41
CA ILE A 189 0.05 -10.25 -2.43
C ILE A 189 -0.54 -9.44 -3.58
N ARG A 190 0.22 -8.44 -4.01
CA ARG A 190 0.02 -7.73 -5.28
C ARG A 190 1.08 -8.21 -6.26
N LEU A 191 0.66 -8.84 -7.37
CA LEU A 191 1.57 -9.32 -8.40
C LEU A 191 0.92 -9.22 -9.79
N GLY A 192 1.57 -8.52 -10.71
CA GLY A 192 1.11 -8.37 -12.09
C GLY A 192 -0.27 -7.68 -12.16
N PRO A 193 -1.31 -8.27 -12.77
CA PRO A 193 -2.67 -7.74 -12.74
C PRO A 193 -3.47 -8.17 -11.51
N TYR A 194 -2.93 -9.04 -10.66
CA TYR A 194 -3.71 -9.70 -9.61
C TYR A 194 -3.44 -9.15 -8.21
N LYS A 195 -4.48 -9.20 -7.38
CA LYS A 195 -4.37 -9.06 -5.93
C LYS A 195 -5.06 -10.25 -5.27
N TYR A 196 -4.37 -10.91 -4.35
CA TYR A 196 -4.88 -12.04 -3.57
C TYR A 196 -4.69 -11.75 -2.09
N VAL A 197 -5.71 -12.03 -1.27
CA VAL A 197 -5.72 -11.71 0.16
C VAL A 197 -6.35 -12.86 0.95
N GLU A 198 -5.74 -13.19 2.07
CA GLU A 198 -6.25 -14.11 3.08
C GLU A 198 -6.44 -13.36 4.41
N TYR A 199 -7.56 -13.60 5.07
CA TYR A 199 -7.91 -13.02 6.36
C TYR A 199 -7.85 -14.08 7.46
N GLU A 200 -7.57 -13.67 8.69
CA GLU A 200 -7.37 -14.55 9.87
C GLU A 200 -8.54 -15.52 10.12
N ARG A 201 -9.77 -15.14 9.80
CA ARG A 201 -10.97 -15.99 9.92
C ARG A 201 -11.33 -16.74 8.63
N GLY A 202 -10.32 -17.08 7.83
CA GLY A 202 -10.44 -17.93 6.64
C GLY A 202 -11.08 -17.29 5.40
N ALA A 203 -11.55 -16.04 5.48
CA ALA A 203 -12.05 -15.34 4.29
C ALA A 203 -10.90 -15.10 3.30
N ARG A 204 -11.21 -15.14 1.99
CA ARG A 204 -10.24 -14.96 0.92
C ARG A 204 -10.80 -14.14 -0.23
N GLU A 205 -9.93 -13.39 -0.88
CA GLU A 205 -10.27 -12.57 -2.03
C GLU A 205 -9.24 -12.70 -3.15
N LEU A 206 -9.70 -12.69 -4.40
CA LEU A 206 -8.88 -12.66 -5.59
C LEU A 206 -9.47 -11.67 -6.60
N TYR A 207 -8.65 -10.73 -7.05
CA TYR A 207 -9.04 -9.68 -8.00
C TYR A 207 -8.10 -9.61 -9.18
N MET A 208 -8.63 -9.25 -10.35
CA MET A 208 -7.87 -8.87 -11.55
C MET A 208 -8.03 -7.37 -11.76
N LEU A 209 -7.13 -6.58 -11.19
CA LEU A 209 -7.26 -5.12 -11.07
C LEU A 209 -7.25 -4.40 -12.42
N THR A 210 -6.72 -5.00 -13.48
CA THR A 210 -6.78 -4.43 -14.83
C THR A 210 -8.19 -4.45 -15.42
N ARG A 211 -9.08 -5.33 -14.93
CA ARG A 211 -10.49 -5.43 -15.35
C ARG A 211 -11.45 -4.98 -14.27
N ASP A 212 -11.03 -5.04 -13.01
CA ASP A 212 -11.84 -4.71 -11.83
C ASP A 212 -11.03 -3.81 -10.89
N PRO A 213 -10.69 -2.57 -11.31
CA PRO A 213 -9.88 -1.64 -10.51
C PRO A 213 -10.57 -1.22 -9.22
N GLY A 214 -11.91 -1.23 -9.20
CA GLY A 214 -12.73 -0.99 -8.02
C GLY A 214 -12.94 -2.23 -7.16
N GLU A 215 -12.32 -3.37 -7.48
CA GLU A 215 -12.33 -4.60 -6.66
C GLU A 215 -13.72 -5.09 -6.26
N LEU A 216 -14.69 -4.98 -7.16
CA LEU A 216 -16.09 -5.29 -6.85
C LEU A 216 -16.37 -6.78 -7.04
N HIS A 217 -15.62 -7.47 -7.90
CA HIS A 217 -15.90 -8.83 -8.35
C HIS A 217 -14.85 -9.82 -7.85
N ASN A 218 -15.03 -10.32 -6.63
CA ASN A 218 -14.14 -11.34 -6.05
C ASN A 218 -14.21 -12.65 -6.85
N ARG A 219 -13.08 -13.08 -7.42
CA ARG A 219 -12.92 -14.28 -8.26
C ARG A 219 -12.50 -15.53 -7.49
N ILE A 220 -12.47 -15.50 -6.16
CA ILE A 220 -11.97 -16.63 -5.35
C ILE A 220 -12.73 -17.96 -5.60
N ARG A 221 -14.02 -17.86 -5.92
CA ARG A 221 -14.92 -18.99 -6.24
C ARG A 221 -15.04 -19.29 -7.74
N ASP A 222 -14.40 -18.50 -8.60
CA ASP A 222 -14.48 -18.67 -10.04
C ASP A 222 -13.55 -19.81 -10.49
N PRO A 223 -14.08 -20.92 -11.05
CA PRO A 223 -13.26 -22.06 -11.45
C PRO A 223 -12.23 -21.70 -12.54
N ARG A 224 -12.49 -20.68 -13.36
CA ARG A 224 -11.54 -20.23 -14.39
C ARG A 224 -10.26 -19.68 -13.78
N PHE A 225 -10.32 -19.18 -12.54
CA PHE A 225 -9.18 -18.62 -11.82
C PHE A 225 -8.43 -19.66 -10.97
N LEU A 226 -8.76 -20.96 -11.06
CA LEU A 226 -8.14 -21.99 -10.22
C LEU A 226 -6.60 -22.01 -10.32
N LYS A 227 -6.05 -21.95 -11.54
CA LYS A 227 -4.59 -21.88 -11.79
C LYS A 227 -3.99 -20.59 -11.20
N VAL A 228 -4.67 -19.46 -11.39
CA VAL A 228 -4.26 -18.16 -10.83
C VAL A 228 -4.24 -18.21 -9.30
N LYS A 229 -5.29 -18.72 -8.66
CA LYS A 229 -5.39 -18.86 -7.21
C LYS A 229 -4.24 -19.69 -6.63
N ARG A 230 -3.97 -20.87 -7.21
CA ARG A 230 -2.86 -21.73 -6.77
C ARG A 230 -1.50 -21.03 -6.91
N TYR A 231 -1.30 -20.34 -8.04
CA TYR A 231 -0.09 -19.57 -8.30
C TYR A 231 0.10 -18.44 -7.28
N MET A 232 -0.93 -17.61 -7.06
CA MET A 232 -0.87 -16.49 -6.14
C MET A 232 -0.68 -16.96 -4.69
N ASN A 233 -1.29 -18.07 -4.29
CA ASN A 233 -1.10 -18.64 -2.96
C ASN A 233 0.35 -19.08 -2.73
N ARG A 234 0.95 -19.81 -3.69
CA ARG A 234 2.35 -20.23 -3.60
C ARG A 234 3.31 -19.03 -3.52
N GLU A 235 3.09 -18.00 -4.33
CA GLU A 235 3.91 -16.78 -4.26
C GLU A 235 3.71 -16.01 -2.94
N LEU A 236 2.51 -16.07 -2.36
CA LEU A 236 2.25 -15.50 -1.04
C LEU A 236 3.03 -16.24 0.05
N ASP A 237 3.03 -17.58 0.03
CA ASP A 237 3.79 -18.41 0.97
C ASP A 237 5.30 -18.16 0.84
N ARG A 238 5.80 -18.03 -0.39
CA ARG A 238 7.20 -17.63 -0.63
C ARG A 238 7.51 -16.26 -0.03
N LEU A 239 6.62 -15.28 -0.20
CA LEU A 239 6.80 -13.93 0.35
C LEU A 239 6.70 -13.86 1.87
N ARG A 240 5.94 -14.75 2.52
CA ARG A 240 5.88 -14.83 3.98
C ARG A 240 7.22 -15.24 4.59
N ALA A 241 7.89 -16.19 3.94
CA ALA A 241 9.14 -16.77 4.42
C ALA A 241 10.38 -15.97 4.01
N CYS A 242 10.31 -15.20 2.92
CA CYS A 242 11.49 -14.55 2.34
C CYS A 242 12.16 -13.56 3.30
N ARG A 243 13.47 -13.36 3.12
CA ARG A 243 14.21 -12.25 3.74
C ARG A 243 15.10 -11.53 2.73
N ALA A 244 15.06 -10.21 2.74
CA ALA A 244 15.92 -9.31 1.99
C ALA A 244 16.03 -9.62 0.48
N ALA A 245 17.16 -10.19 0.04
CA ALA A 245 17.39 -10.51 -1.37
C ALA A 245 16.32 -11.43 -1.96
N GLU A 246 15.86 -12.40 -1.18
CA GLU A 246 14.82 -13.35 -1.59
C GLU A 246 13.46 -12.66 -1.82
N CYS A 247 13.13 -11.65 -1.00
CA CYS A 247 11.93 -10.85 -1.18
C CYS A 247 11.99 -9.95 -2.43
N ARG A 248 13.19 -9.72 -2.97
CA ARG A 248 13.43 -8.93 -4.20
C ARG A 248 13.44 -9.79 -5.45
N ALA A 249 13.42 -11.11 -5.32
CA ALA A 249 13.37 -12.03 -6.44
C ALA A 249 12.08 -11.82 -7.26
N GLU A 250 12.24 -11.77 -8.58
CA GLU A 250 11.11 -11.69 -9.49
C GLU A 250 10.33 -13.01 -9.47
N ALA A 251 9.01 -12.93 -9.50
CA ALA A 251 8.19 -14.11 -9.67
C ALA A 251 8.26 -14.60 -11.12
N ASP A 252 7.85 -15.84 -11.35
CA ASP A 252 7.62 -16.35 -12.69
C ASP A 252 6.46 -15.62 -13.40
N ARG A 253 6.24 -15.97 -14.66
CA ARG A 253 5.07 -15.46 -15.38
C ARG A 253 3.81 -16.07 -14.78
N TRP A 254 2.91 -15.21 -14.32
CA TRP A 254 1.61 -15.63 -13.79
C TRP A 254 0.73 -16.26 -14.87
N PRO A 255 -0.12 -17.23 -14.51
CA PRO A 255 -1.07 -17.82 -15.44
C PRO A 255 -2.20 -16.83 -15.78
N GLN A 256 -2.83 -17.08 -16.93
CA GLN A 256 -4.09 -16.43 -17.30
C GLN A 256 -5.29 -17.25 -16.78
N PRO A 257 -6.46 -16.62 -16.56
CA PRO A 257 -7.69 -17.36 -16.28
C PRO A 257 -8.06 -18.23 -17.49
N ALA A 258 -8.75 -19.35 -17.25
CA ALA A 258 -9.30 -20.15 -18.34
C ALA A 258 -10.30 -19.29 -19.17
N PRO A 259 -10.41 -19.55 -20.48
CA PRO A 259 -11.38 -18.85 -21.33
C PRO A 259 -12.81 -19.12 -20.87
N ASN A 260 -13.74 -18.27 -21.32
CA ASN A 260 -15.16 -18.59 -21.20
C ASN A 260 -15.44 -19.86 -22.02
N ARG A 261 -16.18 -20.78 -21.42
CA ARG A 261 -16.81 -21.86 -22.18
C ARG A 261 -18.03 -21.29 -22.90
#